data_AF-W4JTL2-F1
#
_entry.id   AF-W4JTL2-F1
#
_cell.length_a   1.000
_cell.length_b   1.000
_cell.length_c   1.000
_cell.angle_alpha   90.00
_cell.angle_beta   90.00
_cell.angle_gamma   90.00
#
_symmetry.space_group_name_H-M   'P 1'
#
loop_
_entity.id
_entity.type
_entity.pdbx_description
1 polymer ?
#
loop_
_entity_poly.entity_id
_entity_poly.type
_entity_poly.pdbx_seq_one_letter_code
_entity_poly.pdbx_strand_id
1 'polypeptide(L)'
;MTWISISALAVAAVAFTYSKLGYVAAQNLSLPLPIQGVAGQFVDPLSFAVQGNSGSFRNSSFKQVFNPTSSSPPFFQVFDPAFLSILGPNASIRAIASNPSFAFAHEAPIWNPSTDEIFFASNDGGALGNSDIDHNNVVGKINLADALQALSASGNQTSPVNVTVTELSLSDTIQMTNGGTGPHRGNLVLINSGRGELPPSIALVNPQEPHNSTILLDNFFGRQFNSLNDAKVHPISGKLFFTDVTYGFLNHFRPAPLLPSQVYRYDFDTGAVRVVADGFDRPNGLAFTKDGKTAYITDTGASGGFLGLNQTQPATIYQFDVDAKTEAFTNRRVFAYVDTGVPDGIQVDINGNVYSGCGDGVQVWNDAGTLLGKFFLGTTSANMAFAGKGRLVIMAETAVYLAQIAAEGLDLASFS
;
A
#
# COMPACT_ATOMS: atom_id res chain seq x y z
N MET A 1 -61.04 1.51 -47.25
CA MET A 1 -62.36 1.91 -46.74
C MET A 1 -62.36 1.71 -45.23
N THR A 2 -62.64 2.80 -44.52
CA THR A 2 -63.29 2.89 -43.19
C THR A 2 -62.75 2.10 -42.00
N TRP A 3 -62.17 2.88 -41.10
CA TRP A 3 -62.22 2.76 -39.64
C TRP A 3 -63.63 2.57 -39.10
N ILE A 4 -63.81 1.77 -38.03
CA ILE A 4 -64.71 2.04 -36.89
C ILE A 4 -64.10 1.39 -35.61
N SER A 5 -64.05 2.18 -34.54
CA SER A 5 -63.64 1.88 -33.16
C SER A 5 -64.78 1.30 -32.31
N ILE A 6 -64.49 0.85 -31.07
CA ILE A 6 -65.18 1.27 -29.81
C ILE A 6 -64.73 0.43 -28.59
N SER A 7 -64.22 1.17 -27.58
CA SER A 7 -64.28 1.06 -26.09
C SER A 7 -64.26 -0.30 -25.36
N ALA A 8 -63.38 -0.56 -24.38
CA ALA A 8 -63.19 0.01 -23.02
C ALA A 8 -64.00 -0.71 -21.90
N LEU A 9 -63.33 -0.83 -20.74
CA LEU A 9 -63.71 -1.38 -19.41
C LEU A 9 -63.50 -2.90 -19.21
N ALA A 10 -62.91 -3.40 -18.12
CA ALA A 10 -62.09 -2.88 -17.02
C ALA A 10 -61.73 -4.06 -16.08
N VAL A 11 -60.80 -3.82 -15.14
CA VAL A 11 -60.63 -4.48 -13.81
C VAL A 11 -59.76 -5.77 -13.81
N ALA A 12 -58.72 -5.96 -12.99
CA ALA A 12 -57.98 -5.10 -12.04
C ALA A 12 -56.71 -5.82 -11.50
N ALA A 13 -55.79 -5.00 -10.97
CA ALA A 13 -54.91 -5.18 -9.80
C ALA A 13 -53.88 -6.33 -9.82
N VAL A 14 -52.60 -6.11 -9.50
CA VAL A 14 -52.10 -5.52 -8.25
C VAL A 14 -50.83 -4.68 -8.51
N ALA A 15 -50.91 -3.40 -8.14
CA ALA A 15 -49.79 -2.52 -7.89
C ALA A 15 -49.78 -2.20 -6.38
N PHE A 16 -48.88 -2.82 -5.62
CA PHE A 16 -48.47 -2.57 -4.22
C PHE A 16 -47.16 -3.38 -4.09
N THR A 17 -46.00 -2.95 -3.60
CA THR A 17 -45.57 -1.81 -2.79
C THR A 17 -44.04 -1.87 -2.79
N TYR A 18 -43.35 -0.84 -3.27
CA TYR A 18 -41.99 -0.54 -2.83
C TYR A 18 -42.04 0.83 -2.17
N SER A 19 -42.63 0.86 -0.98
CA SER A 19 -42.55 1.99 -0.07
C SER A 19 -41.74 1.56 1.15
N LYS A 20 -40.74 2.39 1.49
CA LYS A 20 -40.11 2.49 2.82
C LYS A 20 -39.09 1.42 3.21
N LEU A 21 -37.94 1.44 2.53
CA LEU A 21 -36.67 1.59 3.25
C LEU A 21 -36.03 2.85 2.68
N GLY A 22 -35.95 3.89 3.50
CA GLY A 22 -35.65 5.24 3.07
C GLY A 22 -34.27 5.35 2.44
N TYR A 23 -34.22 5.54 1.13
CA TYR A 23 -33.20 6.40 0.54
C TYR A 23 -33.53 7.81 1.03
N VAL A 24 -33.00 8.14 2.21
CA VAL A 24 -32.87 9.53 2.63
C VAL A 24 -31.95 10.14 1.58
N ALA A 25 -32.47 11.05 0.76
CA ALA A 25 -31.63 11.95 -0.02
C ALA A 25 -30.53 12.44 0.93
N ALA A 26 -29.26 12.29 0.55
CA ALA A 26 -28.11 12.69 1.36
C ALA A 26 -28.08 14.23 1.51
N GLN A 27 -29.10 14.80 2.14
CA GLN A 27 -29.01 16.05 2.84
C GLN A 27 -28.17 15.76 4.07
N ASN A 28 -26.88 16.09 4.01
CA ASN A 28 -26.01 16.27 5.17
C ASN A 28 -26.26 15.26 6.31
N LEU A 29 -26.26 13.95 6.00
CA LEU A 29 -26.13 12.93 7.03
C LEU A 29 -24.65 12.91 7.45
N SER A 30 -24.25 13.95 8.16
CA SER A 30 -23.14 13.88 9.10
C SER A 30 -23.59 12.93 10.20
N LEU A 31 -23.47 11.61 9.97
CA LEU A 31 -23.50 10.66 11.07
C LEU A 31 -22.31 11.05 11.96
N PRO A 32 -22.53 11.62 13.15
CA PRO A 32 -21.46 11.95 14.05
C PRO A 32 -21.07 10.64 14.71
N LEU A 33 -20.31 9.81 14.01
CA LEU A 33 -19.50 8.82 14.71
C LEU A 33 -18.41 9.64 15.40
N PRO A 34 -18.32 9.61 16.74
CA PRO A 34 -17.22 10.24 17.44
C PRO A 34 -15.97 9.39 17.20
N ILE A 35 -15.44 9.43 15.98
CA ILE A 35 -14.06 9.05 15.72
C ILE A 35 -13.25 10.01 16.57
N GLN A 36 -12.60 9.50 17.62
CA GLN A 36 -11.90 10.33 18.59
C GLN A 36 -10.84 11.19 17.87
N GLY A 37 -11.10 12.50 17.79
CA GLY A 37 -10.15 13.51 17.32
C GLY A 37 -10.00 13.68 15.80
N VAL A 38 -10.41 12.72 14.96
CA VAL A 38 -10.24 12.82 13.50
C VAL A 38 -11.58 12.65 12.80
N ALA A 39 -12.17 13.75 12.31
CA ALA A 39 -13.47 13.71 11.67
C ALA A 39 -13.42 12.93 10.35
N GLY A 40 -14.17 11.82 10.27
CA GLY A 40 -14.45 11.14 9.02
C GLY A 40 -15.24 12.07 8.08
N GLN A 41 -14.73 12.26 6.87
CA GLN A 41 -15.33 13.12 5.87
C GLN A 41 -16.04 12.26 4.83
N PHE A 42 -17.36 12.21 4.90
CA PHE A 42 -18.17 11.51 3.90
C PHE A 42 -18.12 12.27 2.58
N VAL A 43 -17.84 11.54 1.51
CA VAL A 43 -17.83 12.08 0.14
C VAL A 43 -18.85 11.31 -0.67
N ASP A 44 -19.96 11.97 -1.01
CA ASP A 44 -20.99 11.41 -1.89
C ASP A 44 -20.45 11.32 -3.33
N PRO A 45 -20.35 10.14 -3.94
CA PRO A 45 -19.97 9.98 -5.34
C PRO A 45 -20.76 10.86 -6.32
N LEU A 46 -22.06 11.08 -6.05
CA LEU A 46 -22.91 11.91 -6.90
C LEU A 46 -22.50 13.40 -6.86
N SER A 47 -21.86 13.85 -5.79
CA SER A 47 -21.41 15.24 -5.64
C SER A 47 -20.25 15.62 -6.57
N PHE A 48 -19.48 14.64 -7.06
CA PHE A 48 -18.33 14.87 -7.92
C PHE A 48 -18.37 14.11 -9.25
N ALA A 49 -19.37 13.25 -9.47
CA ALA A 49 -19.60 12.57 -10.74
C ALA A 49 -19.88 13.54 -11.90
N VAL A 50 -20.47 14.70 -11.61
CA VAL A 50 -20.78 15.74 -12.62
C VAL A 50 -20.24 17.08 -12.15
N GLN A 51 -19.16 17.55 -12.80
CA GLN A 51 -18.55 18.85 -12.50
C GLN A 51 -19.35 20.04 -13.08
N GLY A 52 -20.07 19.83 -14.18
CA GLY A 52 -20.85 20.87 -14.86
C GLY A 52 -19.99 21.96 -15.50
N ASN A 53 -20.65 22.96 -16.12
CA ASN A 53 -19.98 23.99 -16.92
C ASN A 53 -19.07 24.93 -16.12
N SER A 54 -19.26 25.01 -14.80
CA SER A 54 -18.47 25.84 -13.89
C SER A 54 -17.54 25.02 -12.97
N GLY A 55 -17.50 23.70 -13.14
CA GLY A 55 -16.67 22.83 -12.33
C GLY A 55 -15.19 22.93 -12.69
N SER A 56 -14.33 22.59 -11.73
CA SER A 56 -12.88 22.56 -11.93
C SER A 56 -12.41 21.13 -12.13
N PHE A 57 -11.76 20.86 -13.26
CA PHE A 57 -11.15 19.55 -13.52
C PHE A 57 -9.75 19.48 -12.89
N ARG A 58 -9.43 18.32 -12.31
CA ARG A 58 -8.03 17.99 -11.99
C ARG A 58 -7.33 17.67 -13.30
N ASN A 59 -6.31 18.44 -13.63
CA ASN A 59 -5.51 18.25 -14.84
C ASN A 59 -4.30 17.36 -14.62
N SER A 60 -4.00 17.00 -13.36
CA SER A 60 -2.93 16.06 -13.02
C SER A 60 -3.22 15.32 -11.73
N SER A 61 -3.22 13.99 -11.78
CA SER A 61 -3.32 13.12 -10.59
C SER A 61 -2.07 13.15 -9.71
N PHE A 62 -0.96 13.69 -10.20
CA PHE A 62 0.29 13.80 -9.43
C PHE A 62 0.47 15.16 -8.74
N LYS A 63 -0.17 16.21 -9.26
CA LYS A 63 -0.04 17.58 -8.72
C LYS A 63 -1.26 18.02 -7.91
N GLN A 64 -2.40 17.34 -8.07
CA GLN A 64 -3.67 17.73 -7.45
C GLN A 64 -4.31 16.52 -6.76
N VAL A 65 -4.26 16.53 -5.44
CA VAL A 65 -4.94 15.52 -4.59
C VAL A 65 -6.46 15.67 -4.68
N PHE A 66 -7.19 14.57 -4.46
CA PHE A 66 -8.66 14.59 -4.43
C PHE A 66 -9.20 14.81 -3.01
N ASN A 67 -9.36 16.08 -2.62
CA ASN A 67 -9.91 16.50 -1.31
C ASN A 67 -11.13 17.43 -1.48
N PRO A 68 -12.30 16.89 -1.85
CA PRO A 68 -13.48 17.70 -2.14
C PRO A 68 -14.07 18.41 -0.91
N THR A 69 -13.78 17.93 0.31
CA THR A 69 -14.26 18.56 1.55
C THR A 69 -13.32 19.65 2.06
N SER A 70 -12.20 19.90 1.37
CA SER A 70 -11.17 20.87 1.76
C SER A 70 -10.70 20.72 3.22
N SER A 71 -10.74 19.49 3.74
CA SER A 71 -10.40 19.22 5.14
C SER A 71 -8.88 19.17 5.34
N SER A 72 -8.41 19.57 6.51
CA SER A 72 -6.99 19.55 6.84
C SER A 72 -6.50 18.14 7.15
N PRO A 73 -5.43 17.64 6.52
CA PRO A 73 -4.84 16.35 6.84
C PRO A 73 -4.14 16.32 8.21
N PRO A 74 -3.99 15.13 8.83
CA PRO A 74 -4.52 13.84 8.36
C PRO A 74 -6.01 13.65 8.72
N PHE A 75 -6.78 12.98 7.86
CA PHE A 75 -8.17 12.60 8.16
C PHE A 75 -8.61 11.32 7.44
N PHE A 76 -9.78 10.78 7.81
CA PHE A 76 -10.38 9.65 7.10
C PHE A 76 -11.38 10.15 6.06
N GLN A 77 -11.14 9.87 4.79
CA GLN A 77 -12.08 10.20 3.70
C GLN A 77 -12.94 8.96 3.43
N VAL A 78 -14.25 9.08 3.58
CA VAL A 78 -15.20 7.95 3.54
C VAL A 78 -16.03 8.03 2.26
N PHE A 79 -15.89 7.03 1.38
CA PHE A 79 -16.67 6.90 0.15
C PHE A 79 -17.80 5.89 0.29
N ASP A 80 -17.59 4.84 1.07
CA ASP A 80 -18.56 3.79 1.37
C ASP A 80 -18.71 3.59 2.90
N PRO A 81 -19.93 3.49 3.45
CA PRO A 81 -20.14 3.22 4.87
C PRO A 81 -19.45 1.96 5.42
N ALA A 82 -19.15 0.96 4.59
CA ALA A 82 -18.41 -0.23 5.01
C ALA A 82 -17.00 0.12 5.53
N PHE A 83 -16.41 1.24 5.10
CA PHE A 83 -15.13 1.72 5.65
C PHE A 83 -15.19 1.97 7.16
N LEU A 84 -16.37 2.33 7.70
CA LEU A 84 -16.54 2.54 9.14
C LEU A 84 -16.29 1.26 9.96
N SER A 85 -16.48 0.08 9.37
CA SER A 85 -16.17 -1.20 10.03
C SER A 85 -14.67 -1.48 10.08
N ILE A 86 -13.91 -1.00 9.08
CA ILE A 86 -12.44 -1.03 9.08
C ILE A 86 -11.90 -0.09 10.14
N LEU A 87 -12.45 1.12 10.23
CA LEU A 87 -12.03 2.13 11.20
C LEU A 87 -12.40 1.72 12.63
N GLY A 88 -13.64 1.32 12.86
CA GLY A 88 -14.17 1.11 14.20
C GLY A 88 -14.46 2.42 14.95
N PRO A 89 -15.08 2.34 16.14
CA PRO A 89 -15.60 3.52 16.84
C PRO A 89 -14.53 4.45 17.42
N ASN A 90 -13.31 3.95 17.63
CA ASN A 90 -12.22 4.68 18.27
C ASN A 90 -11.06 4.95 17.29
N ALA A 91 -11.35 5.02 15.99
CA ALA A 91 -10.30 5.22 15.00
C ALA A 91 -9.51 6.51 15.27
N SER A 92 -8.20 6.46 15.02
CA SER A 92 -7.33 7.63 15.11
C SER A 92 -6.17 7.49 14.13
N ILE A 93 -5.58 8.61 13.72
CA ILE A 93 -4.36 8.63 12.92
C ILE A 93 -3.50 9.82 13.33
N ARG A 94 -2.23 9.57 13.66
CA ARG A 94 -1.30 10.59 14.14
C ARG A 94 0.11 10.30 13.64
N ALA A 95 0.88 11.33 13.31
CA ALA A 95 2.31 11.17 13.09
C ALA A 95 2.98 10.82 14.43
N ILE A 96 3.82 9.78 14.41
CA ILE A 96 4.57 9.30 15.58
C ILE A 96 6.07 9.58 15.48
N ALA A 97 6.57 9.83 14.27
CA ALA A 97 7.92 10.30 14.00
C ALA A 97 7.91 11.19 12.76
N SER A 98 8.74 12.23 12.71
CA SER A 98 8.88 13.12 11.56
C SER A 98 10.28 13.73 11.46
N ASN A 99 10.77 13.87 10.24
CA ASN A 99 12.02 14.55 9.90
C ASN A 99 11.86 15.23 8.53
N PRO A 100 11.63 16.55 8.48
CA PRO A 100 11.32 17.25 7.23
C PRO A 100 12.50 17.31 6.24
N SER A 101 13.74 17.06 6.68
CA SER A 101 14.94 17.11 5.84
C SER A 101 15.43 15.74 5.36
N PHE A 102 14.76 14.66 5.74
CA PHE A 102 15.19 13.31 5.39
C PHE A 102 13.97 12.39 5.23
N ALA A 103 13.84 11.76 4.06
CA ALA A 103 12.80 10.79 3.77
C ALA A 103 13.12 9.43 4.42
N PHE A 104 13.18 9.42 5.75
CA PHE A 104 13.58 8.27 6.56
C PHE A 104 12.54 7.14 6.60
N ALA A 105 11.30 7.42 6.21
CA ALA A 105 10.14 6.52 6.31
C ALA A 105 9.50 6.32 4.94
N HIS A 106 10.18 5.60 4.06
CA HIS A 106 9.74 5.34 2.70
C HIS A 106 9.08 3.96 2.57
N GLU A 107 9.83 2.90 2.87
CA GLU A 107 9.52 1.56 2.37
C GLU A 107 9.87 0.44 3.39
N ALA A 108 9.68 -0.83 3.03
CA ALA A 108 9.96 -2.02 3.86
C ALA A 108 9.35 -2.04 5.29
N PRO A 109 8.09 -1.60 5.53
CA PRO A 109 7.54 -1.70 6.87
C PRO A 109 7.36 -3.18 7.27
N ILE A 110 8.12 -3.63 8.28
CA ILE A 110 8.05 -5.00 8.84
C ILE A 110 7.82 -4.89 10.34
N TRP A 111 6.71 -5.42 10.83
CA TRP A 111 6.42 -5.45 12.27
C TRP A 111 6.93 -6.75 12.91
N ASN A 112 7.79 -6.63 13.91
CA ASN A 112 8.25 -7.75 14.71
C ASN A 112 7.39 -7.89 15.98
N PRO A 113 6.51 -8.91 16.07
CA PRO A 113 5.64 -9.09 17.24
C PRO A 113 6.40 -9.39 18.53
N SER A 114 7.61 -9.94 18.46
CA SER A 114 8.38 -10.36 19.65
C SER A 114 8.91 -9.16 20.46
N THR A 115 9.15 -8.03 19.81
CA THR A 115 9.68 -6.81 20.43
C THR A 115 8.75 -5.60 20.32
N ASP A 116 7.63 -5.76 19.61
CA ASP A 116 6.72 -4.68 19.22
C ASP A 116 7.41 -3.51 18.50
N GLU A 117 8.38 -3.85 17.64
CA GLU A 117 9.13 -2.90 16.83
C GLU A 117 8.64 -2.95 15.38
N ILE A 118 8.55 -1.79 14.74
CA ILE A 118 8.38 -1.67 13.28
C ILE A 118 9.73 -1.28 12.67
N PHE A 119 10.20 -2.06 11.71
CA PHE A 119 11.38 -1.79 10.88
C PHE A 119 10.94 -1.20 9.56
N PHE A 120 11.76 -0.37 8.94
CA PHE A 120 11.48 0.27 7.64
C PHE A 120 12.76 0.84 7.03
N ALA A 121 12.72 1.18 5.75
CA ALA A 121 13.83 1.78 5.02
C ALA A 121 13.53 3.23 4.63
N SER A 122 14.59 4.04 4.62
CA SER A 122 14.56 5.37 4.02
C SER A 122 14.52 5.27 2.49
N ASN A 123 14.13 6.37 1.84
CA ASN A 123 14.06 6.44 0.39
C ASN A 123 15.41 6.07 -0.25
N ASP A 124 15.39 5.19 -1.26
CA ASP A 124 16.57 4.73 -2.00
C ASP A 124 16.90 5.64 -3.20
N GLY A 125 16.70 6.94 -3.03
CA GLY A 125 17.08 7.98 -3.97
C GLY A 125 16.29 9.26 -3.72
N GLY A 126 16.03 10.01 -4.78
CA GLY A 126 15.21 11.23 -4.72
C GLY A 126 15.86 12.37 -3.93
N ALA A 127 15.16 13.51 -3.89
CA ALA A 127 15.74 14.75 -3.35
C ALA A 127 15.97 14.72 -1.82
N LEU A 128 15.27 13.86 -1.09
CA LEU A 128 15.33 13.77 0.38
C LEU A 128 15.80 12.41 0.88
N GLY A 129 16.14 11.45 0.02
CA GLY A 129 16.60 10.12 0.46
C GLY A 129 18.03 10.09 0.98
N ASN A 130 18.84 11.13 0.69
CA ASN A 130 20.27 11.20 1.05
C ASN A 130 21.07 9.96 0.63
N SER A 131 20.60 9.30 -0.42
CA SER A 131 21.16 8.08 -1.01
C SER A 131 21.23 8.26 -2.52
N ASP A 132 22.27 7.70 -3.13
CA ASP A 132 22.56 7.80 -4.55
C ASP A 132 23.51 6.66 -4.96
N ILE A 133 24.20 6.77 -6.10
CA ILE A 133 25.14 5.74 -6.53
C ILE A 133 26.33 5.57 -5.56
N ASP A 134 26.70 6.62 -4.82
CA ASP A 134 27.87 6.68 -3.93
C ASP A 134 27.49 6.58 -2.44
N HIS A 135 26.21 6.79 -2.09
CA HIS A 135 25.69 6.72 -0.72
C HIS A 135 24.53 5.71 -0.57
N ASN A 136 24.62 4.83 0.43
CA ASN A 136 23.57 3.84 0.71
C ASN A 136 22.39 4.49 1.44
N ASN A 137 21.20 3.89 1.33
CA ASN A 137 20.06 4.28 2.18
C ASN A 137 20.17 3.67 3.59
N VAL A 138 19.26 4.06 4.48
CA VAL A 138 19.27 3.69 5.90
C VAL A 138 18.07 2.79 6.21
N VAL A 139 18.31 1.74 7.00
CA VAL A 139 17.24 0.94 7.61
C VAL A 139 17.11 1.36 9.07
N GLY A 140 15.89 1.66 9.49
CA GLY A 140 15.59 2.10 10.85
C GLY A 140 14.47 1.29 11.49
N LYS A 141 14.26 1.54 12.78
CA LYS A 141 13.15 0.99 13.54
C LYS A 141 12.58 1.97 14.56
N ILE A 142 11.32 1.75 14.91
CA ILE A 142 10.61 2.42 16.00
C ILE A 142 10.04 1.36 16.94
N ASN A 143 10.17 1.57 18.25
CA ASN A 143 9.44 0.81 19.25
C ASN A 143 8.00 1.35 19.36
N LEU A 144 6.99 0.51 19.08
CA LEU A 144 5.59 0.95 19.06
C LEU A 144 5.02 1.14 20.47
N ALA A 145 5.58 0.49 21.49
CA ALA A 145 5.19 0.74 22.88
C ALA A 145 5.55 2.17 23.32
N ASP A 146 6.73 2.65 22.93
CA ASP A 146 7.15 4.04 23.17
C ASP A 146 6.23 5.03 22.45
N ALA A 147 5.86 4.73 21.20
CA ALA A 147 4.90 5.53 20.44
C ALA A 147 3.54 5.61 21.14
N LEU A 148 2.99 4.49 21.59
CA LEU A 148 1.71 4.45 22.31
C LEU A 148 1.77 5.19 23.65
N GLN A 149 2.89 5.10 24.37
CA GLN A 149 3.11 5.86 25.60
C GLN A 149 3.13 7.38 25.32
N ALA A 150 3.86 7.82 24.31
CA ALA A 150 3.93 9.23 23.92
C ALA A 150 2.55 9.76 23.47
N LEU A 151 1.80 8.99 22.69
CA LEU A 151 0.45 9.34 22.25
C LEU A 151 -0.53 9.47 23.42
N SER A 152 -0.41 8.61 24.43
CA SER A 152 -1.23 8.64 25.65
C SER A 152 -0.86 9.84 26.54
N ALA A 153 0.43 10.19 26.61
CA ALA A 153 0.93 11.29 27.42
C ALA A 153 0.61 12.68 26.83
N SER A 154 0.39 12.80 25.52
CA SER A 154 0.22 14.11 24.87
C SER A 154 -1.03 14.87 25.33
N GLY A 155 -2.04 14.19 25.88
CA GLY A 155 -3.33 14.77 26.33
C GLY A 155 -4.20 15.36 25.20
N ASN A 156 -3.60 15.73 24.06
CA ASN A 156 -4.24 16.11 22.82
C ASN A 156 -4.31 14.89 21.89
N GLN A 157 -5.53 14.55 21.46
CA GLN A 157 -5.81 13.37 20.63
C GLN A 157 -5.44 13.55 19.14
N THR A 158 -4.98 14.72 18.70
CA THR A 158 -4.70 15.00 17.28
C THR A 158 -3.29 15.49 17.00
N SER A 159 -2.56 16.01 18.01
CA SER A 159 -1.19 16.50 17.82
C SER A 159 -0.22 15.40 17.41
N PRO A 160 0.78 15.65 16.56
CA PRO A 160 1.84 14.68 16.32
C PRO A 160 2.67 14.43 17.59
N VAL A 161 3.30 13.25 17.69
CA VAL A 161 4.40 12.97 18.62
C VAL A 161 5.65 12.64 17.81
N ASN A 162 6.81 12.66 18.46
CA ASN A 162 8.07 12.35 17.78
C ASN A 162 8.90 11.41 18.66
N VAL A 163 8.75 10.10 18.45
CA VAL A 163 9.56 9.08 19.11
C VAL A 163 10.87 8.86 18.38
N THR A 164 11.82 8.23 19.07
CA THR A 164 13.13 7.92 18.52
C THR A 164 13.03 6.90 17.40
N VAL A 165 13.70 7.20 16.30
CA VAL A 165 14.03 6.25 15.24
C VAL A 165 15.45 5.75 15.49
N THR A 166 15.63 4.44 15.58
CA THR A 166 16.95 3.82 15.75
C THR A 166 17.39 3.24 14.41
N GLU A 167 18.53 3.71 13.90
CA GLU A 167 19.15 3.16 12.69
C GLU A 167 19.82 1.82 12.99
N LEU A 168 19.73 0.88 12.05
CA LEU A 168 20.38 -0.42 12.13
C LEU A 168 21.78 -0.32 11.54
N SER A 169 22.76 -0.94 12.20
CA SER A 169 24.08 -1.18 11.62
C SER A 169 24.04 -2.45 10.77
N LEU A 170 23.95 -2.29 9.45
CA LEU A 170 23.88 -3.40 8.50
C LEU A 170 25.21 -3.59 7.77
N SER A 171 25.44 -4.82 7.28
CA SER A 171 26.60 -5.15 6.45
C SER A 171 26.59 -4.35 5.14
N ASP A 172 27.77 -4.00 4.63
CA ASP A 172 27.96 -3.42 3.29
C ASP A 172 27.48 -4.32 2.13
N THR A 173 27.02 -5.54 2.41
CA THR A 173 26.33 -6.38 1.42
C THR A 173 24.85 -6.02 1.24
N ILE A 174 24.27 -5.25 2.17
CA ILE A 174 22.87 -4.80 2.13
C ILE A 174 22.83 -3.40 1.51
N GLN A 175 22.36 -3.31 0.28
CA GLN A 175 22.47 -2.10 -0.55
C GLN A 175 21.12 -1.64 -1.08
N MET A 176 20.74 -0.41 -0.77
CA MET A 176 19.48 0.21 -1.19
C MET A 176 18.29 -0.68 -0.81
N THR A 177 18.11 -0.95 0.48
CA THR A 177 16.95 -1.73 0.94
C THR A 177 15.69 -0.97 0.57
N ASN A 178 14.89 -1.51 -0.33
CA ASN A 178 13.60 -0.93 -0.68
C ASN A 178 12.51 -1.65 0.10
N GLY A 179 12.03 -2.80 -0.37
CA GLY A 179 10.95 -3.53 0.26
C GLY A 179 11.38 -4.55 1.32
N GLY A 180 10.39 -5.19 1.92
CA GLY A 180 10.66 -6.13 3.00
C GLY A 180 9.42 -6.88 3.49
N THR A 181 9.65 -8.06 4.05
CA THR A 181 8.57 -8.89 4.59
C THR A 181 9.01 -9.74 5.78
N GLY A 182 8.05 -10.34 6.48
CA GLY A 182 8.27 -11.21 7.62
C GLY A 182 7.83 -10.58 8.96
N PRO A 183 8.47 -10.95 10.09
CA PRO A 183 9.62 -11.85 10.17
C PRO A 183 9.33 -13.26 9.64
N HIS A 184 10.19 -13.81 8.79
CA HIS A 184 10.13 -15.20 8.35
C HIS A 184 11.16 -16.03 9.11
N ARG A 185 10.72 -17.07 9.80
CA ARG A 185 11.58 -17.90 10.68
C ARG A 185 12.44 -17.05 11.64
N GLY A 186 11.84 -15.98 12.18
CA GLY A 186 12.48 -15.05 13.12
C GLY A 186 13.39 -13.98 12.50
N ASN A 187 13.57 -13.94 11.18
CA ASN A 187 14.42 -12.95 10.50
C ASN A 187 13.57 -11.97 9.67
N LEU A 188 14.05 -10.74 9.55
CA LEU A 188 13.57 -9.82 8.53
C LEU A 188 13.99 -10.36 7.15
N VAL A 189 13.11 -10.30 6.16
CA VAL A 189 13.47 -10.56 4.76
C VAL A 189 13.55 -9.19 4.08
N LEU A 190 14.77 -8.70 3.84
CA LEU A 190 15.00 -7.42 3.18
C LEU A 190 15.22 -7.61 1.68
N ILE A 191 14.62 -6.72 0.90
CA ILE A 191 14.68 -6.68 -0.56
C ILE A 191 15.50 -5.46 -0.95
N ASN A 192 16.61 -5.71 -1.64
CA ASN A 192 17.64 -4.71 -1.88
C ASN A 192 17.71 -4.38 -3.37
N SER A 193 17.54 -3.11 -3.73
CA SER A 193 17.60 -2.59 -5.09
C SER A 193 19.00 -2.70 -5.70
N GLY A 194 20.05 -2.87 -4.88
CA GLY A 194 21.44 -2.84 -5.32
C GLY A 194 21.94 -1.40 -5.56
N ARG A 195 23.26 -1.23 -5.76
CA ARG A 195 23.87 0.10 -5.92
C ARG A 195 25.15 0.06 -6.75
N GLY A 196 25.18 0.77 -7.87
CA GLY A 196 26.27 0.70 -8.84
C GLY A 196 26.51 -0.74 -9.29
N GLU A 197 27.73 -1.23 -9.11
CA GLU A 197 28.13 -2.62 -9.40
C GLU A 197 27.71 -3.63 -8.32
N LEU A 198 27.26 -3.17 -7.14
CA LEU A 198 26.78 -4.04 -6.08
C LEU A 198 25.38 -4.56 -6.46
N PRO A 199 25.18 -5.90 -6.50
CA PRO A 199 23.99 -6.48 -7.07
C PRO A 199 22.74 -6.25 -6.19
N PRO A 200 21.54 -6.19 -6.79
CA PRO A 200 20.30 -6.34 -6.05
C PRO A 200 20.26 -7.69 -5.35
N SER A 201 19.65 -7.77 -4.18
CA SER A 201 19.65 -9.00 -3.39
C SER A 201 18.43 -9.20 -2.51
N ILE A 202 18.17 -10.44 -2.13
CA ILE A 202 17.25 -10.83 -1.07
C ILE A 202 18.09 -11.31 0.10
N ALA A 203 17.87 -10.76 1.29
CA ALA A 203 18.67 -11.07 2.47
C ALA A 203 17.80 -11.42 3.68
N LEU A 204 18.23 -12.40 4.47
CA LEU A 204 17.76 -12.56 5.85
C LEU A 204 18.59 -11.67 6.75
N VAL A 205 17.93 -10.91 7.62
CA VAL A 205 18.57 -10.06 8.62
C VAL A 205 17.99 -10.35 10.00
N ASN A 206 18.85 -10.61 10.97
CA ASN A 206 18.42 -10.77 12.35
C ASN A 206 17.87 -9.42 12.88
N PRO A 207 16.63 -9.37 13.39
CA PRO A 207 16.07 -8.13 13.96
C PRO A 207 16.78 -7.67 15.24
N GLN A 208 17.61 -8.53 15.86
CA GLN A 208 18.41 -8.21 17.03
C GLN A 208 19.86 -7.91 16.65
N GLU A 209 20.49 -7.03 17.43
CA GLU A 209 21.93 -6.75 17.35
C GLU A 209 22.74 -8.05 17.48
N PRO A 210 23.81 -8.25 16.68
CA PRO A 210 24.46 -7.27 15.80
C PRO A 210 23.90 -7.26 14.36
N HIS A 211 22.64 -7.62 14.15
CA HIS A 211 21.98 -7.60 12.82
C HIS A 211 22.68 -8.45 11.74
N ASN A 212 23.17 -9.62 12.14
CA ASN A 212 23.79 -10.57 11.21
C ASN A 212 22.87 -10.82 9.99
N SER A 213 23.47 -10.77 8.81
CA SER A 213 22.78 -10.89 7.54
C SER A 213 23.28 -12.07 6.70
N THR A 214 22.41 -12.60 5.85
CA THR A 214 22.74 -13.69 4.91
C THR A 214 22.06 -13.42 3.57
N ILE A 215 22.84 -13.32 2.51
CA ILE A 215 22.32 -13.18 1.13
C ILE A 215 21.77 -14.52 0.67
N LEU A 216 20.51 -14.53 0.23
CA LEU A 216 19.80 -15.71 -0.27
C LEU A 216 19.79 -15.80 -1.80
N LEU A 217 19.72 -14.65 -2.46
CA LEU A 217 19.58 -14.54 -3.91
C LEU A 217 20.09 -13.17 -4.37
N ASP A 218 20.90 -13.13 -5.44
CA ASP A 218 21.43 -11.88 -6.03
C ASP A 218 21.43 -11.87 -7.58
N ASN A 219 20.98 -12.96 -8.20
CA ASN A 219 20.97 -13.12 -9.65
C ASN A 219 19.89 -14.09 -10.14
N PHE A 220 19.60 -14.02 -11.45
CA PHE A 220 18.79 -14.99 -12.18
C PHE A 220 19.66 -15.72 -13.22
N PHE A 221 20.14 -16.92 -12.88
CA PHE A 221 21.04 -17.73 -13.73
C PHE A 221 22.29 -16.98 -14.22
N GLY A 222 22.90 -16.19 -13.34
CA GLY A 222 24.08 -15.37 -13.62
C GLY A 222 23.79 -14.00 -14.23
N ARG A 223 22.53 -13.68 -14.54
CA ARG A 223 22.10 -12.34 -14.95
C ARG A 223 21.69 -11.55 -13.72
N GLN A 224 22.19 -10.32 -13.57
CA GLN A 224 21.75 -9.47 -12.48
C GLN A 224 20.28 -9.08 -12.67
N PHE A 225 19.56 -9.01 -11.55
CA PHE A 225 18.28 -8.32 -11.49
C PHE A 225 18.46 -6.82 -11.78
N ASN A 226 17.36 -6.14 -12.10
CA ASN A 226 17.40 -4.71 -12.39
C ASN A 226 17.57 -3.91 -11.09
N SER A 227 16.52 -3.94 -10.26
CA SER A 227 16.44 -3.40 -8.90
C SER A 227 15.21 -4.03 -8.25
N LEU A 228 15.43 -4.92 -7.29
CA LEU A 228 14.34 -5.60 -6.59
C LEU A 228 13.59 -4.60 -5.72
N ASN A 229 12.25 -4.64 -5.74
CA ASN A 229 11.44 -3.60 -5.13
C ASN A 229 10.67 -4.09 -3.90
N ASP A 230 9.66 -4.96 -4.04
CA ASP A 230 8.89 -5.45 -2.88
C ASP A 230 8.75 -6.97 -2.88
N ALA A 231 8.38 -7.55 -1.74
CA ALA A 231 8.17 -8.97 -1.56
C ALA A 231 7.06 -9.33 -0.55
N LYS A 232 6.51 -10.53 -0.72
CA LYS A 232 5.61 -11.15 0.26
C LYS A 232 5.83 -12.64 0.33
N VAL A 233 5.81 -13.18 1.55
CA VAL A 233 5.72 -14.62 1.78
C VAL A 233 4.30 -15.09 1.51
N HIS A 234 4.15 -16.13 0.69
CA HIS A 234 2.84 -16.72 0.40
C HIS A 234 2.29 -17.45 1.64
N PRO A 235 1.06 -17.14 2.08
CA PRO A 235 0.55 -17.54 3.39
C PRO A 235 0.37 -19.06 3.57
N ILE A 236 0.24 -19.81 2.47
CA ILE A 236 0.01 -21.26 2.51
C ILE A 236 1.29 -22.06 2.25
N SER A 237 2.14 -21.58 1.36
CA SER A 237 3.28 -22.36 0.87
C SER A 237 4.64 -21.90 1.40
N GLY A 238 4.68 -20.78 2.12
CA GLY A 238 5.89 -20.26 2.76
C GLY A 238 6.95 -19.71 1.81
N LYS A 239 6.73 -19.77 0.49
CA LYS A 239 7.69 -19.27 -0.51
C LYS A 239 7.60 -17.76 -0.66
N LEU A 240 8.71 -17.14 -1.03
CA LEU A 240 8.79 -15.71 -1.26
C LEU A 240 8.39 -15.38 -2.69
N PHE A 241 7.58 -14.34 -2.86
CA PHE A 241 7.27 -13.73 -4.15
C PHE A 241 7.79 -12.31 -4.12
N PHE A 242 8.37 -11.84 -5.21
CA PHE A 242 9.03 -10.54 -5.27
C PHE A 242 8.96 -9.90 -6.66
N THR A 243 9.06 -8.58 -6.71
CA THR A 243 9.06 -7.79 -7.95
C THR A 243 10.48 -7.36 -8.32
N ASP A 244 10.80 -7.47 -9.61
CA ASP A 244 11.97 -6.84 -10.21
C ASP A 244 11.52 -5.75 -11.17
N VAL A 245 12.02 -4.53 -10.96
CA VAL A 245 11.60 -3.31 -11.63
C VAL A 245 12.83 -2.45 -11.91
N THR A 246 12.66 -1.34 -12.63
CA THR A 246 13.77 -0.55 -13.18
C THR A 246 14.09 0.71 -12.38
N TYR A 247 13.58 0.86 -11.16
CA TYR A 247 13.74 2.10 -10.36
C TYR A 247 15.19 2.49 -10.14
N GLY A 248 16.10 1.54 -9.87
CA GLY A 248 17.50 1.89 -9.68
C GLY A 248 18.13 2.59 -10.88
N PHE A 249 17.74 2.19 -12.10
CA PHE A 249 18.15 2.88 -13.32
C PHE A 249 17.45 4.23 -13.46
N LEU A 250 16.14 4.27 -13.22
CA LEU A 250 15.32 5.48 -13.32
C LEU A 250 15.68 6.57 -12.29
N ASN A 251 16.32 6.17 -11.19
CA ASN A 251 16.80 7.02 -10.10
C ASN A 251 18.34 7.17 -10.10
N HIS A 252 19.02 6.71 -11.15
CA HIS A 252 20.46 6.90 -11.39
C HIS A 252 21.44 6.21 -10.43
N PHE A 253 21.01 5.19 -9.68
CA PHE A 253 21.89 4.44 -8.78
C PHE A 253 22.19 3.01 -9.24
N ARG A 254 21.61 2.55 -10.36
CA ARG A 254 21.91 1.27 -11.01
C ARG A 254 22.15 1.43 -12.52
N PRO A 255 22.89 0.50 -13.16
CA PRO A 255 23.05 0.48 -14.60
C PRO A 255 21.74 0.18 -15.34
N ALA A 256 21.77 0.25 -16.67
CA ALA A 256 20.62 -0.06 -17.51
C ALA A 256 20.08 -1.49 -17.25
N PRO A 257 18.75 -1.69 -17.24
CA PRO A 257 18.11 -2.98 -17.01
C PRO A 257 18.59 -4.08 -17.96
N LEU A 258 18.74 -5.30 -17.42
CA LEU A 258 19.11 -6.50 -18.19
C LEU A 258 17.97 -7.51 -18.26
N LEU A 259 16.94 -7.40 -17.42
CA LEU A 259 15.78 -8.28 -17.36
C LEU A 259 14.49 -7.50 -17.65
N PRO A 260 13.42 -8.16 -18.14
CA PRO A 260 12.09 -7.57 -18.16
C PRO A 260 11.56 -7.32 -16.73
N SER A 261 10.74 -6.31 -16.53
CA SER A 261 10.04 -6.09 -15.26
C SER A 261 9.01 -7.21 -15.03
N GLN A 262 9.21 -8.02 -13.99
CA GLN A 262 8.44 -9.26 -13.78
C GLN A 262 8.27 -9.58 -12.29
N VAL A 263 7.34 -10.49 -12.01
CA VAL A 263 7.16 -11.07 -10.67
C VAL A 263 7.80 -12.45 -10.64
N TYR A 264 8.60 -12.68 -9.61
CA TYR A 264 9.35 -13.91 -9.39
C TYR A 264 8.89 -14.60 -8.11
N ARG A 265 9.22 -15.88 -8.01
CA ARG A 265 9.05 -16.70 -6.81
C ARG A 265 10.39 -17.34 -6.46
N TYR A 266 10.76 -17.26 -5.19
CA TYR A 266 11.92 -17.91 -4.59
C TYR A 266 11.49 -18.94 -3.54
N ASP A 267 12.11 -20.12 -3.60
CA ASP A 267 11.93 -21.20 -2.63
C ASP A 267 13.04 -21.13 -1.56
N PHE A 268 12.68 -20.86 -0.31
CA PHE A 268 13.66 -20.76 0.78
C PHE A 268 14.40 -22.07 1.05
N ASP A 269 13.79 -23.22 0.77
CA ASP A 269 14.38 -24.52 1.13
C ASP A 269 15.26 -25.06 0.00
N THR A 270 14.94 -24.77 -1.27
CA THR A 270 15.70 -25.29 -2.42
C THR A 270 16.52 -24.24 -3.15
N GLY A 271 16.34 -22.94 -2.85
CA GLY A 271 16.94 -21.83 -3.58
C GLY A 271 16.41 -21.65 -5.01
N ALA A 272 15.33 -22.35 -5.38
CA ALA A 272 14.82 -22.32 -6.75
C ALA A 272 14.07 -21.00 -7.02
N VAL A 273 14.47 -20.32 -8.09
CA VAL A 273 13.85 -19.07 -8.56
C VAL A 273 13.19 -19.28 -9.94
N ARG A 274 11.99 -18.73 -10.12
CA ARG A 274 11.32 -18.68 -11.43
C ARG A 274 10.36 -17.50 -11.53
N VAL A 275 10.05 -17.09 -12.77
CA VAL A 275 9.01 -16.10 -13.07
C VAL A 275 7.62 -16.71 -12.83
N VAL A 276 6.71 -15.90 -12.29
CA VAL A 276 5.30 -16.28 -12.06
C VAL A 276 4.30 -15.38 -12.76
N ALA A 277 4.69 -14.16 -13.15
CA ALA A 277 3.85 -13.20 -13.85
C ALA A 277 4.68 -12.20 -14.64
N ASP A 278 4.14 -11.71 -15.76
CA ASP A 278 4.75 -10.69 -16.62
C ASP A 278 3.71 -9.71 -17.21
N GLY A 279 4.16 -8.86 -18.15
CA GLY A 279 3.31 -7.89 -18.84
C GLY A 279 3.07 -6.59 -18.06
N PHE A 280 3.84 -6.33 -17.01
CA PHE A 280 3.80 -5.07 -16.26
C PHE A 280 4.69 -4.02 -16.90
N ASP A 281 4.36 -2.76 -16.68
CA ASP A 281 5.29 -1.67 -16.99
C ASP A 281 6.31 -1.52 -15.83
N ARG A 282 5.80 -1.28 -14.61
CA ARG A 282 6.59 -1.20 -13.38
C ARG A 282 5.86 -1.92 -12.23
N PRO A 283 6.03 -3.26 -12.10
CA PRO A 283 5.46 -3.99 -10.97
C PRO A 283 6.14 -3.53 -9.69
N ASN A 284 5.36 -3.18 -8.68
CA ASN A 284 5.85 -2.61 -7.43
C ASN A 284 5.43 -3.51 -6.25
N GLY A 285 4.41 -3.13 -5.47
CA GLY A 285 3.93 -3.86 -4.32
C GLY A 285 3.20 -5.16 -4.67
N LEU A 286 3.28 -6.14 -3.77
CA LEU A 286 2.52 -7.39 -3.88
C LEU A 286 1.91 -7.88 -2.58
N ALA A 287 0.71 -8.46 -2.67
CA ALA A 287 0.03 -9.05 -1.52
C ALA A 287 -0.86 -10.23 -1.91
N PHE A 288 -1.19 -11.07 -0.93
CA PHE A 288 -2.04 -12.24 -1.09
C PHE A 288 -3.27 -12.15 -0.18
N THR A 289 -4.37 -12.77 -0.61
CA THR A 289 -5.46 -13.11 0.32
C THR A 289 -4.99 -14.13 1.34
N LYS A 290 -5.66 -14.20 2.50
CA LYS A 290 -5.32 -15.14 3.58
C LYS A 290 -5.24 -16.60 3.13
N ASP A 291 -6.08 -17.00 2.18
CA ASP A 291 -6.12 -18.35 1.63
C ASP A 291 -5.09 -18.60 0.51
N GLY A 292 -4.30 -17.58 0.15
CA GLY A 292 -3.25 -17.64 -0.87
C GLY A 292 -3.76 -17.75 -2.32
N LYS A 293 -5.07 -17.74 -2.55
CA LYS A 293 -5.62 -18.01 -3.89
C LYS A 293 -5.62 -16.81 -4.81
N THR A 294 -5.57 -15.61 -4.25
CA THR A 294 -5.55 -14.36 -5.02
C THR A 294 -4.29 -13.60 -4.70
N ALA A 295 -3.62 -13.12 -5.75
CA ALA A 295 -2.49 -12.20 -5.66
C ALA A 295 -2.90 -10.83 -6.23
N TYR A 296 -2.42 -9.77 -5.59
CA TYR A 296 -2.53 -8.40 -6.07
C TYR A 296 -1.13 -7.86 -6.38
N ILE A 297 -0.99 -7.17 -7.50
CA ILE A 297 0.26 -6.51 -7.93
C ILE A 297 -0.07 -5.08 -8.33
N THR A 298 0.65 -4.12 -7.76
CA THR A 298 0.56 -2.72 -8.18
C THR A 298 1.47 -2.47 -9.38
N ASP A 299 0.98 -1.67 -10.33
CA ASP A 299 1.73 -1.23 -11.51
C ASP A 299 1.78 0.30 -11.54
N THR A 300 2.98 0.81 -11.37
CA THR A 300 3.30 2.23 -11.16
C THR A 300 3.87 2.89 -12.40
N GLY A 301 3.61 2.34 -13.60
CA GLY A 301 4.17 2.82 -14.87
C GLY A 301 4.00 4.32 -15.18
N ALA A 302 3.05 4.99 -14.53
CA ALA A 302 2.89 6.44 -14.61
C ALA A 302 3.99 7.26 -13.90
N SER A 303 4.83 6.61 -13.06
CA SER A 303 5.99 7.20 -12.39
C SER A 303 7.29 6.72 -13.06
N GLY A 304 7.89 7.57 -13.89
CA GLY A 304 9.01 7.20 -14.76
C GLY A 304 10.40 7.65 -14.33
N GLY A 305 10.59 8.15 -13.10
CA GLY A 305 11.88 8.72 -12.65
C GLY A 305 12.36 9.84 -13.60
N PHE A 306 13.59 9.75 -14.12
CA PHE A 306 14.12 10.72 -15.07
C PHE A 306 13.33 10.84 -16.39
N LEU A 307 12.49 9.85 -16.73
CA LEU A 307 11.57 9.91 -17.88
C LEU A 307 10.34 10.80 -17.60
N GLY A 308 10.16 11.25 -16.36
CA GLY A 308 9.05 12.09 -15.93
C GLY A 308 7.78 11.30 -15.59
N LEU A 309 6.71 12.05 -15.36
CA LEU A 309 5.40 11.52 -14.98
C LEU A 309 4.51 11.43 -16.22
N ASN A 310 3.84 10.29 -16.41
CA ASN A 310 2.91 10.10 -17.52
C ASN A 310 1.60 9.44 -17.03
N GLN A 311 0.59 10.27 -16.79
CA GLN A 311 -0.73 9.81 -16.30
C GLN A 311 -1.53 8.95 -17.27
N THR A 312 -1.07 8.74 -18.51
CA THR A 312 -1.68 7.79 -19.44
C THR A 312 -1.12 6.37 -19.30
N GLN A 313 -0.09 6.19 -18.48
CA GLN A 313 0.50 4.88 -18.16
C GLN A 313 -0.13 4.29 -16.89
N PRO A 314 0.17 3.02 -16.55
CA PRO A 314 -0.44 2.36 -15.39
C PRO A 314 -0.26 3.14 -14.07
N ALA A 315 -1.40 3.36 -13.40
CA ALA A 315 -1.49 3.68 -11.97
C ALA A 315 -2.53 2.71 -11.36
N THR A 316 -2.30 1.42 -11.59
CA THR A 316 -3.34 0.38 -11.53
C THR A 316 -2.92 -0.76 -10.63
N ILE A 317 -3.86 -1.31 -9.87
CA ILE A 317 -3.71 -2.56 -9.15
C ILE A 317 -4.34 -3.66 -10.01
N TYR A 318 -3.58 -4.72 -10.27
CA TYR A 318 -4.05 -5.92 -10.95
C TYR A 318 -4.23 -7.05 -9.95
N GLN A 319 -5.26 -7.87 -10.16
CA GLN A 319 -5.47 -9.11 -9.41
C GLN A 319 -5.29 -10.34 -10.31
N PHE A 320 -4.90 -11.45 -9.69
CA PHE A 320 -4.57 -12.72 -10.34
C PHE A 320 -5.09 -13.88 -9.51
N ASP A 321 -5.40 -14.99 -10.19
CA ASP A 321 -5.57 -16.27 -9.52
C ASP A 321 -4.20 -16.95 -9.38
N VAL A 322 -3.90 -17.46 -8.19
CA VAL A 322 -2.68 -18.24 -7.92
C VAL A 322 -2.99 -19.71 -8.22
N ASP A 323 -2.35 -20.26 -9.25
CA ASP A 323 -2.52 -21.66 -9.61
C ASP A 323 -2.04 -22.58 -8.47
N ALA A 324 -2.92 -23.44 -7.96
CA ALA A 324 -2.64 -24.23 -6.75
C ALA A 324 -1.50 -25.26 -6.92
N LYS A 325 -1.16 -25.64 -8.16
CA LYS A 325 -0.11 -26.63 -8.43
C LYS A 325 1.23 -25.97 -8.68
N THR A 326 1.24 -24.99 -9.55
CA THR A 326 2.46 -24.35 -10.04
C THR A 326 2.80 -23.12 -9.23
N GLU A 327 1.81 -22.42 -8.66
CA GLU A 327 1.91 -21.07 -8.10
C GLU A 327 2.26 -20.02 -9.16
N ALA A 328 1.87 -20.25 -10.41
CA ALA A 328 1.87 -19.20 -11.45
C ALA A 328 0.67 -18.27 -11.24
N PHE A 329 0.82 -17.00 -11.60
CA PHE A 329 -0.28 -16.04 -11.55
C PHE A 329 -1.01 -16.05 -12.89
N THR A 330 -2.32 -16.27 -12.83
CA THR A 330 -3.17 -16.46 -14.01
C THR A 330 -4.34 -15.49 -13.97
N ASN A 331 -5.08 -15.37 -15.08
CA ASN A 331 -6.30 -14.57 -15.18
C ASN A 331 -6.12 -13.11 -14.73
N ARG A 332 -5.05 -12.45 -15.21
CA ARG A 332 -4.79 -11.02 -14.96
C ARG A 332 -6.03 -10.20 -15.29
N ARG A 333 -6.45 -9.38 -14.33
CA ARG A 333 -7.59 -8.48 -14.48
C ARG A 333 -7.38 -7.24 -13.63
N VAL A 334 -7.95 -6.12 -14.07
CA VAL A 334 -7.93 -4.88 -13.30
C VAL A 334 -8.69 -5.11 -12.00
N PHE A 335 -8.11 -4.66 -10.89
CA PHE A 335 -8.76 -4.62 -9.59
C PHE A 335 -9.17 -3.18 -9.27
N ALA A 336 -8.21 -2.25 -9.27
CA ALA A 336 -8.46 -0.84 -8.95
C ALA A 336 -7.55 0.09 -9.77
N TYR A 337 -8.01 1.33 -9.97
CA TYR A 337 -7.23 2.43 -10.53
C TYR A 337 -7.26 3.58 -9.53
N VAL A 338 -6.09 4.09 -9.13
CA VAL A 338 -6.00 5.10 -8.08
C VAL A 338 -6.35 6.49 -8.61
N ASP A 339 -6.93 7.34 -7.79
CA ASP A 339 -7.27 8.69 -8.23
C ASP A 339 -6.09 9.68 -8.12
N THR A 340 -5.08 9.41 -7.29
CA THR A 340 -3.96 10.33 -7.02
C THR A 340 -2.63 9.57 -6.97
N GLY A 341 -1.66 10.00 -7.76
CA GLY A 341 -0.33 9.37 -7.88
C GLY A 341 -0.38 7.99 -8.54
N VAL A 342 0.31 7.03 -7.92
CA VAL A 342 0.37 5.61 -8.29
C VAL A 342 0.14 4.74 -7.05
N PRO A 343 -0.40 3.52 -7.19
CA PRO A 343 -0.44 2.55 -6.10
C PRO A 343 0.95 1.95 -5.90
N ASP A 344 1.55 2.15 -4.73
CA ASP A 344 2.92 1.72 -4.41
C ASP A 344 2.86 0.40 -3.60
N GLY A 345 3.32 0.38 -2.35
CA GLY A 345 3.16 -0.73 -1.43
C GLY A 345 1.69 -1.11 -1.20
N ILE A 346 1.44 -2.41 -0.95
CA ILE A 346 0.10 -2.99 -0.86
C ILE A 346 -0.02 -4.02 0.27
N GLN A 347 -1.16 -4.03 0.96
CA GLN A 347 -1.50 -5.00 2.01
C GLN A 347 -2.94 -5.47 1.85
N VAL A 348 -3.24 -6.65 2.42
CA VAL A 348 -4.58 -7.23 2.47
C VAL A 348 -4.91 -7.57 3.92
N ASP A 349 -6.09 -7.17 4.39
CA ASP A 349 -6.57 -7.52 5.73
C ASP A 349 -7.22 -8.90 5.77
N ILE A 350 -7.52 -9.40 6.98
CA ILE A 350 -8.11 -10.75 7.16
C ILE A 350 -9.51 -10.91 6.53
N ASN A 351 -10.17 -9.81 6.18
CA ASN A 351 -11.48 -9.78 5.54
C ASN A 351 -11.40 -9.61 4.02
N GLY A 352 -10.19 -9.50 3.46
CA GLY A 352 -9.97 -9.35 2.03
C GLY A 352 -10.01 -7.91 1.52
N ASN A 353 -10.06 -6.90 2.40
CA ASN A 353 -9.91 -5.51 1.94
C ASN A 353 -8.44 -5.25 1.58
N VAL A 354 -8.25 -4.47 0.53
CA VAL A 354 -6.95 -4.17 -0.09
C VAL A 354 -6.57 -2.73 0.22
N TYR A 355 -5.36 -2.50 0.71
CA TYR A 355 -4.82 -1.20 1.11
C TYR A 355 -3.61 -0.92 0.25
N SER A 356 -3.48 0.28 -0.33
CA SER A 356 -2.28 0.66 -1.06
C SER A 356 -1.87 2.10 -0.81
N GLY A 357 -0.55 2.33 -0.77
CA GLY A 357 0.08 3.63 -0.65
C GLY A 357 -0.11 4.38 -1.95
N CYS A 358 -0.55 5.63 -1.87
CA CYS A 358 -0.91 6.47 -3.00
C CYS A 358 -0.39 7.90 -2.80
N GLY A 359 -0.57 8.76 -3.80
CA GLY A 359 -0.05 10.13 -3.76
C GLY A 359 -0.70 11.05 -2.71
N ASP A 360 -1.76 10.61 -2.03
CA ASP A 360 -2.47 11.37 -0.99
C ASP A 360 -2.64 10.63 0.35
N GLY A 361 -1.98 9.48 0.52
CA GLY A 361 -2.04 8.66 1.73
C GLY A 361 -2.29 7.19 1.38
N VAL A 362 -3.14 6.51 2.15
CA VAL A 362 -3.50 5.09 1.88
C VAL A 362 -4.93 5.00 1.41
N GLN A 363 -5.17 4.35 0.28
CA GLN A 363 -6.51 4.07 -0.25
C GLN A 363 -6.91 2.62 0.06
N VAL A 364 -8.21 2.39 0.29
CA VAL A 364 -8.74 1.10 0.71
C VAL A 364 -9.91 0.67 -0.15
N TRP A 365 -9.84 -0.54 -0.69
CA TRP A 365 -10.88 -1.17 -1.50
C TRP A 365 -11.40 -2.45 -0.84
N ASN A 366 -12.66 -2.80 -1.06
CA ASN A 366 -13.14 -4.15 -0.75
C ASN A 366 -12.62 -5.19 -1.76
N ASP A 367 -12.90 -6.47 -1.53
CA ASP A 367 -12.51 -7.59 -2.39
C ASP A 367 -13.07 -7.53 -3.83
N ALA A 368 -14.08 -6.69 -4.08
CA ALA A 368 -14.64 -6.42 -5.40
C ALA A 368 -13.98 -5.23 -6.13
N GLY A 369 -13.01 -4.54 -5.51
CA GLY A 369 -12.36 -3.36 -6.07
C GLY A 369 -13.14 -2.05 -5.90
N THR A 370 -14.16 -2.03 -5.04
CA THR A 370 -14.90 -0.80 -4.71
C THR A 370 -14.11 0.02 -3.70
N LEU A 371 -13.84 1.29 -4.02
CA LEU A 371 -13.15 2.21 -3.11
C LEU A 371 -14.04 2.48 -1.88
N LEU A 372 -13.56 2.10 -0.71
CA LEU A 372 -14.25 2.29 0.57
C LEU A 372 -13.89 3.63 1.21
N GLY A 373 -12.60 3.97 1.20
CA GLY A 373 -12.10 5.13 1.92
C GLY A 373 -10.61 5.36 1.77
N LYS A 374 -10.13 6.42 2.42
CA LYS A 374 -8.71 6.78 2.49
C LYS A 374 -8.30 7.16 3.90
N PHE A 375 -7.09 6.75 4.27
CA PHE A 375 -6.29 7.42 5.29
C PHE A 375 -5.60 8.60 4.59
N PHE A 376 -6.29 9.74 4.52
CA PHE A 376 -5.84 10.89 3.75
C PHE A 376 -4.77 11.67 4.53
N LEU A 377 -3.56 11.74 3.97
CA LEU A 377 -2.42 12.45 4.54
C LEU A 377 -2.13 13.76 3.80
N GLY A 378 -2.65 13.93 2.58
CA GLY A 378 -2.33 15.06 1.70
C GLY A 378 -0.90 15.04 1.17
N THR A 379 -0.17 13.96 1.42
CA THR A 379 1.17 13.68 0.92
C THR A 379 1.24 12.21 0.51
N THR A 380 2.24 11.85 -0.28
CA THR A 380 2.51 10.47 -0.69
C THR A 380 2.70 9.56 0.53
N SER A 381 2.13 8.36 0.46
CA SER A 381 2.55 7.22 1.25
C SER A 381 3.10 6.15 0.31
N ALA A 382 4.32 5.70 0.56
CA ALA A 382 4.97 4.68 -0.26
C ALA A 382 4.61 3.26 0.21
N ASN A 383 4.51 2.99 1.52
CA ASN A 383 4.09 1.67 2.01
C ASN A 383 3.40 1.74 3.38
N MET A 384 2.82 0.63 3.83
CA MET A 384 2.20 0.46 5.14
C MET A 384 2.30 -1.00 5.61
N ALA A 385 2.23 -1.20 6.93
CA ALA A 385 2.10 -2.53 7.52
C ALA A 385 1.13 -2.54 8.69
N PHE A 386 0.38 -3.64 8.80
CA PHE A 386 -0.36 -3.94 10.02
C PHE A 386 0.63 -4.32 11.12
N ALA A 387 0.44 -3.78 12.32
CA ALA A 387 1.30 -4.01 13.46
C ALA A 387 0.51 -4.62 14.62
N GLY A 388 0.15 -5.89 14.51
CA GLY A 388 -0.73 -6.56 15.46
C GLY A 388 -2.19 -6.11 15.31
N LYS A 389 -2.97 -6.28 16.38
CA LYS A 389 -4.42 -6.00 16.33
C LYS A 389 -4.71 -4.51 16.36
N GLY A 390 -5.43 -4.04 15.35
CA GLY A 390 -5.97 -2.68 15.30
C GLY A 390 -4.94 -1.57 15.13
N ARG A 391 -3.76 -1.87 14.57
CA ARG A 391 -2.72 -0.86 14.27
C ARG A 391 -2.26 -0.98 12.84
N LEU A 392 -2.23 0.15 12.13
CA LEU A 392 -1.64 0.30 10.80
C LEU A 392 -0.57 1.38 10.86
N VAL A 393 0.67 1.01 10.53
CA VAL A 393 1.80 1.94 10.45
C VAL A 393 1.99 2.32 8.99
N ILE A 394 2.05 3.62 8.70
CA ILE A 394 2.06 4.18 7.35
C ILE A 394 3.36 4.97 7.15
N MET A 395 4.10 4.62 6.10
CA MET A 395 5.33 5.28 5.67
C MET A 395 4.98 6.41 4.70
N ALA A 396 5.36 7.65 5.04
CA ALA A 396 4.98 8.85 4.31
C ALA A 396 6.19 9.78 4.05
N GLU A 397 7.27 9.20 3.54
CA GLU A 397 8.56 9.83 3.25
C GLU A 397 9.23 10.41 4.51
N THR A 398 8.82 11.62 4.89
CA THR A 398 9.40 12.40 5.99
C THR A 398 8.66 12.22 7.31
N ALA A 399 7.70 11.29 7.37
CA ALA A 399 6.96 10.97 8.58
C ALA A 399 6.48 9.52 8.62
N VAL A 400 6.34 8.99 9.83
CA VAL A 400 5.63 7.75 10.13
C VAL A 400 4.32 8.09 10.80
N TYR A 401 3.21 7.57 10.27
CA TYR A 401 1.90 7.69 10.90
C TYR A 401 1.51 6.36 11.54
N LEU A 402 0.90 6.43 12.73
CA LEU A 402 0.22 5.30 13.35
C LEU A 402 -1.28 5.56 13.32
N ALA A 403 -2.02 4.68 12.64
CA ALA A 403 -3.46 4.62 12.72
C ALA A 403 -3.89 3.49 13.68
N GLN A 404 -4.79 3.81 14.60
CA GLN A 404 -5.47 2.82 15.43
C GLN A 404 -6.86 2.59 14.83
N ILE A 405 -7.17 1.35 14.48
CA ILE A 405 -8.37 0.95 13.71
C ILE A 405 -8.93 -0.38 14.22
N ALA A 406 -10.05 -0.85 13.65
CA ALA A 406 -10.62 -2.16 13.97
C ALA A 406 -10.11 -3.29 13.07
N ALA A 407 -9.67 -2.98 11.84
CA ALA A 407 -9.16 -3.98 10.92
C ALA A 407 -7.87 -4.66 11.44
N GLU A 408 -7.70 -5.93 11.05
CA GLU A 408 -6.54 -6.76 11.41
C GLU A 408 -5.86 -7.28 10.13
N GLY A 409 -4.53 -7.19 10.10
CA GLY A 409 -3.72 -7.73 9.00
C GLY A 409 -3.46 -9.24 9.13
N LEU A 410 -2.85 -9.80 8.10
CA LEU A 410 -2.31 -11.16 8.17
C LEU A 410 -1.13 -11.23 9.14
N ASP A 411 -1.06 -12.28 9.96
CA ASP A 411 0.08 -12.55 10.82
C ASP A 411 1.22 -13.21 10.03
N LEU A 412 2.09 -12.39 9.45
CA LEU A 412 3.21 -12.86 8.63
C LEU A 412 4.23 -13.68 9.44
N ALA A 413 4.34 -13.46 10.75
CA ALA A 413 5.26 -14.21 11.61
C ALA A 413 4.83 -15.67 11.80
N SER A 414 3.56 -15.99 11.52
CA SER A 414 3.03 -17.35 11.58
C SER A 414 3.32 -18.18 10.31
N PHE A 415 3.79 -17.55 9.24
CA PHE A 415 4.08 -18.23 7.97
C PHE A 415 5.48 -18.86 8.04
N SER A 416 5.53 -20.17 8.29
CA SER A 416 6.77 -20.93 8.55
C SER A 416 7.21 -21.81 7.38
#